data_AF-A0A2A2QAV4-F1
#
_entry.id   AF-A0A2A2QAV4-F1
#
_cell.length_a   1.000
_cell.length_b   1.000
_cell.length_c   1.000
_cell.angle_alpha   90.00
_cell.angle_beta   90.00
_cell.angle_gamma   90.00
#
_symmetry.space_group_name_H-M   'P 1'
#
loop_
_entity.id
_entity.type
_entity.pdbx_description
1 polymer ?
#
loop_
_entity_poly.entity_id
_entity_poly.type
_entity_poly.pdbx_seq_one_letter_code
_entity_poly.pdbx_strand_id
1 'polypeptide(L)'
;MKTTLNFLCAGLLALLTSSCLEHSATIRLNKDGSGTITEETVFSAEASAMMAQMPPGGSGPKFDDPKKAAAAATKMGEGVTVEKVEKIDKDGRIGGRVVFKFQDINKVKFTYGEAMSDSAKDMGPPGAPGDAPDAEGGKPENKPMTFKYEGGVLTLVNPEPEAAAKKPAEGGDAPDAAEPDPQALAMMQGVFKDMKMSLKVEIVDGIAETNATHVEGNTVTLMDMAFGKLLANPEHMKKLSAMQMEESSPAEVAAAFKGVEGMKIETKDSVTVKVK
;
A
#
# COMPACT_ATOMS: atom_id res chain seq x y z
N MET A 1 24.46 54.21 1.58
CA MET A 1 24.73 53.07 2.47
C MET A 1 23.43 52.68 3.17
N LYS A 2 23.14 51.37 3.21
CA LYS A 2 22.06 50.68 3.94
C LYS A 2 20.72 50.45 3.19
N THR A 3 20.83 49.90 1.98
CA THR A 3 19.85 48.97 1.40
C THR A 3 20.29 47.54 1.71
N THR A 4 20.08 47.06 2.95
CA THR A 4 20.37 45.67 3.35
C THR A 4 19.61 45.35 4.64
N LEU A 5 18.30 45.05 4.55
CA LEU A 5 17.59 44.42 5.68
C LEU A 5 16.41 43.50 5.32
N ASN A 6 16.07 43.30 4.03
CA ASN A 6 14.91 42.47 3.64
C ASN A 6 15.29 41.14 2.95
N PHE A 7 16.39 40.49 3.36
CA PHE A 7 16.85 39.24 2.73
C PHE A 7 17.03 38.05 3.69
N LEU A 8 16.30 37.99 4.80
CA LEU A 8 16.43 36.89 5.77
C LEU A 8 15.15 36.11 6.11
N CYS A 9 14.08 36.20 5.31
CA CYS A 9 12.83 35.45 5.56
C CYS A 9 12.32 34.59 4.39
N ALA A 10 13.13 34.34 3.36
CA ALA A 10 12.72 33.57 2.17
C ALA A 10 13.50 32.25 2.00
N GLY A 11 13.91 31.61 3.10
CA GLY A 11 14.82 30.45 3.06
C GLY A 11 14.35 29.16 3.74
N LEU A 12 13.12 29.10 4.30
CA LEU A 12 12.72 27.93 5.10
C LEU A 12 11.25 27.50 4.89
N LEU A 13 10.77 27.56 3.64
CA LEU A 13 9.42 27.12 3.29
C LEU A 13 9.40 26.26 2.01
N ALA A 14 10.40 25.38 1.84
CA ALA A 14 10.52 24.47 0.70
C ALA A 14 10.88 23.03 1.11
N LEU A 15 10.48 22.59 2.31
CA LEU A 15 10.72 21.23 2.84
C LEU A 15 9.41 20.50 3.18
N LEU A 16 8.31 20.77 2.48
CA LEU A 16 6.97 20.28 2.88
C LEU A 16 6.31 19.33 1.86
N THR A 17 7.06 18.62 1.03
CA THR A 17 6.50 17.67 0.04
C THR A 17 7.20 16.30 0.01
N SER A 18 7.73 15.83 1.14
CA SER A 18 8.41 14.53 1.23
C SER A 18 7.43 13.36 1.26
N SER A 19 6.85 13.01 0.12
CA SER A 19 6.32 11.65 -0.03
C SER A 19 7.43 10.65 0.03
N CYS A 20 7.43 9.68 0.92
CA CYS A 20 8.47 8.67 0.82
C CYS A 20 8.12 7.55 -0.16
N LEU A 21 6.84 7.26 -0.42
CA LEU A 21 6.48 6.00 -1.05
C LEU A 21 5.12 5.99 -1.76
N GLU A 22 5.11 5.51 -3.01
CA GLU A 22 3.92 5.08 -3.73
C GLU A 22 4.03 3.58 -4.02
N HIS A 23 2.98 2.82 -3.71
CA HIS A 23 2.88 1.39 -4.03
C HIS A 23 1.59 1.11 -4.81
N SER A 24 1.70 0.46 -5.96
CA SER A 24 0.55 0.10 -6.78
C SER A 24 0.63 -1.34 -7.27
N ALA A 25 -0.52 -2.02 -7.28
CA ALA A 25 -0.67 -3.35 -7.83
C ALA A 25 -1.86 -3.37 -8.81
N THR A 26 -1.63 -3.89 -10.01
CA THR A 26 -2.67 -4.07 -11.03
C THR A 26 -2.69 -5.52 -11.49
N ILE A 27 -3.82 -6.18 -11.33
CA ILE A 27 -4.07 -7.53 -11.83
C ILE A 27 -4.82 -7.41 -13.15
N ARG A 28 -4.20 -7.80 -14.26
CA ARG A 28 -4.85 -7.88 -15.57
C ARG A 28 -5.31 -9.30 -15.81
N LEU A 29 -6.60 -9.49 -16.10
CA LEU A 29 -7.20 -10.80 -16.35
C LEU A 29 -7.68 -10.90 -17.79
N ASN A 30 -7.24 -11.94 -18.49
CA ASN A 30 -7.73 -12.35 -19.80
C ASN A 30 -8.95 -13.27 -19.66
N LYS A 31 -9.76 -13.36 -20.71
CA LYS A 31 -10.94 -14.26 -20.75
C LYS A 31 -10.62 -15.74 -20.50
N ASP A 32 -9.41 -16.20 -20.80
CA ASP A 32 -9.00 -17.60 -20.57
C ASP A 32 -8.59 -17.90 -19.11
N GLY A 33 -8.58 -16.90 -18.22
CA GLY A 33 -8.17 -17.05 -16.83
C GLY A 33 -6.69 -16.81 -16.57
N SER A 34 -5.90 -16.57 -17.63
CA SER A 34 -4.50 -16.14 -17.54
C SER A 34 -4.39 -14.63 -17.41
N GLY A 35 -3.19 -14.13 -17.15
CA GLY A 35 -2.99 -12.69 -17.04
C GLY A 35 -1.66 -12.29 -16.43
N THR A 36 -1.61 -11.06 -15.94
CA THR A 36 -0.42 -10.48 -15.31
C THR A 36 -0.73 -9.74 -14.02
N ILE A 37 0.22 -9.72 -13.11
CA ILE A 37 0.22 -8.90 -11.90
C ILE A 37 1.38 -7.92 -12.05
N THR A 38 1.08 -6.62 -12.11
CA THR A 38 2.09 -5.57 -12.14
C THR A 38 2.16 -4.92 -10.77
N GLU A 39 3.30 -5.03 -10.10
CA GLU A 39 3.60 -4.33 -8.86
C GLU A 39 4.61 -3.23 -9.12
N GLU A 40 4.33 -2.02 -8.63
CA GLU A 40 5.23 -0.88 -8.66
C GLU A 40 5.42 -0.34 -7.26
N THR A 41 6.66 -0.06 -6.91
CA THR A 41 7.04 0.63 -5.68
C THR A 41 7.99 1.76 -6.04
N VAL A 42 7.59 3.00 -5.79
CA VAL A 42 8.32 4.19 -6.24
C VAL A 42 8.46 5.18 -5.09
N PHE A 43 9.68 5.60 -4.82
CA PHE A 43 10.01 6.63 -3.86
C PHE A 43 9.94 8.01 -4.53
N SER A 44 9.60 9.06 -3.79
CA SER A 44 9.68 10.41 -4.36
C SER A 44 11.11 10.83 -4.63
N ALA A 45 11.27 11.97 -5.30
CA ALA A 45 12.56 12.61 -5.49
C ALA A 45 13.28 12.91 -4.17
N GLU A 46 12.55 13.32 -3.14
CA GLU A 46 13.13 13.70 -1.85
C GLU A 46 13.60 12.47 -1.07
N ALA A 47 12.76 11.43 -0.97
CA ALA A 47 13.15 10.18 -0.32
C ALA A 47 14.27 9.45 -1.07
N SER A 48 14.26 9.53 -2.40
CA SER A 48 15.34 8.99 -3.23
C SER A 48 16.66 9.75 -3.01
N ALA A 49 16.61 11.07 -2.85
CA ALA A 49 17.79 11.87 -2.53
C ALA A 49 18.34 11.56 -1.13
N MET A 50 17.46 11.34 -0.14
CA MET A 50 17.88 10.90 1.20
C MET A 50 18.55 9.52 1.16
N MET A 51 17.97 8.56 0.42
CA MET A 51 18.59 7.23 0.24
C MET A 51 19.97 7.31 -0.44
N ALA A 52 20.13 8.21 -1.42
CA ALA A 52 21.41 8.41 -2.11
C ALA A 52 22.49 9.03 -1.21
N GLN A 53 22.11 9.71 -0.13
CA GLN A 53 23.03 10.28 0.87
C GLN A 53 23.42 9.27 1.96
N MET A 54 22.77 8.12 2.04
CA MET A 54 23.15 7.07 2.98
C MET A 54 24.51 6.46 2.57
N PRO A 55 25.41 6.19 3.54
CA PRO A 55 26.73 5.66 3.24
C PRO A 55 26.62 4.30 2.51
N PRO A 56 27.50 4.01 1.53
CA PRO A 56 27.43 2.84 0.63
C PRO A 56 27.63 1.45 1.30
N GLY A 57 27.42 1.33 2.62
CA GLY A 57 27.38 0.07 3.37
C GLY A 57 25.98 -0.41 3.74
N GLY A 58 24.94 0.42 3.58
CA GLY A 58 23.55 -0.03 3.61
C GLY A 58 23.18 -0.51 2.22
N SER A 59 22.86 -1.80 2.06
CA SER A 59 22.33 -2.31 0.79
C SER A 59 20.94 -1.72 0.59
N GLY A 60 20.87 -0.52 0.00
CA GLY A 60 19.61 0.10 -0.41
C GLY A 60 18.77 -0.88 -1.24
N PRO A 61 17.45 -0.65 -1.33
CA PRO A 61 16.52 -1.59 -1.93
C PRO A 61 16.94 -1.91 -3.38
N LYS A 62 17.23 -3.20 -3.63
CA LYS A 62 17.53 -3.70 -4.98
C LYS A 62 16.23 -3.98 -5.70
N PHE A 63 15.72 -2.94 -6.36
CA PHE A 63 14.47 -2.97 -7.10
C PHE A 63 14.48 -3.91 -8.30
N ASP A 64 15.67 -4.31 -8.76
CA ASP A 64 15.89 -5.13 -9.93
C ASP A 64 16.44 -6.54 -9.61
N ASP A 65 16.38 -6.98 -8.35
CA ASP A 65 16.91 -8.29 -7.95
C ASP A 65 16.04 -9.45 -8.49
N PRO A 66 16.52 -10.23 -9.48
CA PRO A 66 15.74 -11.30 -10.08
C PRO A 66 15.46 -12.45 -9.10
N LYS A 67 16.32 -12.64 -8.08
CA LYS A 67 16.10 -13.70 -7.08
C LYS A 67 14.94 -13.35 -6.16
N LYS A 68 14.83 -12.08 -5.77
CA LYS A 68 13.70 -11.59 -4.98
C LYS A 68 12.39 -11.67 -5.77
N ALA A 69 12.40 -11.28 -7.04
CA ALA A 69 11.25 -11.42 -7.91
C ALA A 69 10.85 -12.90 -8.08
N ALA A 70 11.80 -13.81 -8.27
CA ALA A 70 11.50 -15.24 -8.38
C ALA A 70 10.91 -15.84 -7.08
N ALA A 71 11.43 -15.42 -5.92
CA ALA A 71 10.88 -15.80 -4.62
C ALA A 71 9.45 -15.28 -4.43
N ALA A 72 9.18 -14.01 -4.79
CA ALA A 72 7.84 -13.44 -4.76
C ALA A 72 6.87 -14.21 -5.68
N ALA A 73 7.27 -14.52 -6.91
CA ALA A 73 6.46 -15.33 -7.83
C ALA A 73 6.08 -16.69 -7.24
N THR A 74 7.02 -17.34 -6.53
CA THR A 74 6.79 -18.65 -5.90
C THR A 74 5.76 -18.55 -4.77
N LYS A 75 5.81 -17.48 -3.98
CA LYS A 75 4.82 -17.20 -2.91
C LYS A 75 3.43 -16.88 -3.48
N MET A 76 3.38 -16.24 -4.66
CA MET A 76 2.14 -15.89 -5.33
C MET A 76 1.37 -17.11 -5.87
N GLY A 77 1.97 -18.29 -5.91
CA GLY A 77 1.28 -19.54 -6.22
C GLY A 77 1.81 -20.29 -7.43
N GLU A 78 1.23 -21.46 -7.67
CA GLU A 78 1.65 -22.35 -8.75
C GLU A 78 1.34 -21.74 -10.13
N GLY A 79 2.32 -21.77 -11.03
CA GLY A 79 2.15 -21.26 -12.41
C GLY A 79 2.31 -19.74 -12.53
N VAL A 80 2.73 -19.06 -11.45
CA VAL A 80 3.16 -17.66 -11.48
C VAL A 80 4.66 -17.59 -11.79
N THR A 81 5.04 -16.79 -12.79
CA THR A 81 6.43 -16.58 -13.18
C THR A 81 6.74 -15.09 -13.32
N VAL A 82 8.01 -14.72 -13.19
CA VAL A 82 8.46 -13.35 -13.46
C VAL A 82 8.51 -13.16 -14.97
N GLU A 83 7.74 -12.20 -15.49
CA GLU A 83 7.78 -11.78 -16.88
C GLU A 83 8.79 -10.64 -17.08
N LYS A 84 8.82 -9.68 -16.15
CA LYS A 84 9.68 -8.50 -16.25
C LYS A 84 10.06 -7.93 -14.89
N VAL A 85 11.28 -7.42 -14.78
CA VAL A 85 11.74 -6.62 -13.64
C VAL A 85 12.39 -5.37 -14.21
N GLU A 86 11.96 -4.19 -13.77
CA GLU A 86 12.48 -2.90 -14.22
C GLU A 86 12.80 -2.01 -13.04
N LYS A 87 13.98 -1.39 -13.06
CA LYS A 87 14.26 -0.25 -12.20
C LYS A 87 13.53 0.98 -12.75
N ILE A 88 12.86 1.70 -11.86
CA ILE A 88 12.31 3.03 -12.13
C ILE A 88 13.34 4.04 -11.62
N ASP A 89 13.79 4.93 -12.52
CA ASP A 89 14.73 6.00 -12.21
C ASP A 89 14.40 7.18 -13.13
N LYS A 90 13.45 8.01 -12.70
CA LYS A 90 12.92 9.11 -13.53
C LYS A 90 12.43 10.26 -12.67
N ASP A 91 12.73 11.50 -13.07
CA ASP A 91 12.28 12.72 -12.40
C ASP A 91 12.70 12.76 -10.91
N GLY A 92 13.89 12.22 -10.61
CA GLY A 92 14.41 12.06 -9.25
C GLY A 92 13.80 10.90 -8.47
N ARG A 93 12.74 10.26 -8.97
CA ARG A 93 12.04 9.14 -8.33
C ARG A 93 12.74 7.82 -8.65
N ILE A 94 13.12 7.10 -7.61
CA ILE A 94 13.75 5.77 -7.71
C ILE A 94 12.74 4.72 -7.23
N GLY A 95 12.69 3.57 -7.89
CA GLY A 95 11.78 2.49 -7.54
C GLY A 95 11.97 1.23 -8.38
N GLY A 96 11.00 0.33 -8.29
CA GLY A 96 10.95 -0.91 -9.05
C GLY A 96 9.56 -1.19 -9.60
N ARG A 97 9.53 -1.83 -10.76
CA ARG A 97 8.34 -2.46 -11.35
C ARG A 97 8.63 -3.94 -11.57
N VAL A 98 7.77 -4.80 -11.08
CA VAL A 98 7.80 -6.23 -11.37
C VAL A 98 6.50 -6.62 -12.06
N VAL A 99 6.62 -7.31 -13.18
CA VAL A 99 5.49 -7.91 -13.89
C VAL A 99 5.59 -9.41 -13.73
N PHE A 100 4.60 -9.99 -13.08
CA PHE A 100 4.40 -11.42 -12.97
C PHE A 100 3.36 -11.85 -14.00
N LYS A 101 3.54 -13.04 -14.55
CA LYS A 101 2.58 -13.70 -15.42
C LYS A 101 2.01 -14.92 -14.71
N PHE A 102 0.71 -15.12 -14.81
CA PHE A 102 0.04 -16.32 -14.30
C PHE A 102 -0.76 -16.99 -15.42
N GLN A 103 -0.83 -18.32 -15.36
CA GLN A 103 -1.62 -19.11 -16.32
C GLN A 103 -3.06 -19.33 -15.87
N ASP A 104 -3.30 -19.31 -14.56
CA ASP A 104 -4.60 -19.56 -13.95
C ASP A 104 -4.75 -18.70 -12.68
N ILE A 105 -5.64 -17.72 -12.74
CA ILE A 105 -5.94 -16.83 -11.61
C ILE A 105 -6.43 -17.59 -10.37
N ASN A 106 -7.04 -18.78 -10.52
CA ASN A 106 -7.49 -19.60 -9.40
C ASN A 106 -6.33 -20.11 -8.52
N LYS A 107 -5.10 -20.13 -9.06
CA LYS A 107 -3.89 -20.56 -8.35
C LYS A 107 -3.13 -19.40 -7.71
N VAL A 108 -3.54 -18.16 -7.99
CA VAL A 108 -2.88 -16.96 -7.47
C VAL A 108 -3.30 -16.73 -6.02
N LYS A 109 -2.30 -16.48 -5.18
CA LYS A 109 -2.41 -16.03 -3.79
C LYS A 109 -1.75 -14.66 -3.71
N PHE A 110 -2.55 -13.61 -3.63
CA PHE A 110 -2.01 -12.25 -3.65
C PHE A 110 -2.17 -11.58 -2.29
N THR A 111 -1.06 -11.17 -1.70
CA THR A 111 -1.02 -10.44 -0.42
C THR A 111 -0.59 -9.00 -0.71
N TYR A 112 -1.53 -8.07 -0.64
CA TYR A 112 -1.22 -6.67 -0.90
C TYR A 112 -0.24 -6.11 0.13
N GLY A 113 0.78 -5.37 -0.31
CA GLY A 113 1.78 -4.76 0.58
C GLY A 113 2.89 -5.71 1.06
N GLU A 114 2.90 -6.97 0.64
CA GLU A 114 4.00 -7.89 0.97
C GLU A 114 5.32 -7.44 0.34
N ALA A 115 5.31 -7.01 -0.93
CA ALA A 115 6.49 -6.46 -1.61
C ALA A 115 7.05 -5.20 -0.90
N MET A 116 6.16 -4.37 -0.35
CA MET A 116 6.53 -3.20 0.46
C MET A 116 7.14 -3.61 1.80
N SER A 117 6.56 -4.61 2.47
CA SER A 117 7.05 -5.15 3.73
C SER A 117 8.43 -5.79 3.58
N ASP A 118 8.66 -6.53 2.51
CA ASP A 118 9.97 -7.11 2.20
C ASP A 118 11.00 -6.02 1.86
N SER A 119 10.60 -4.97 1.13
CA SER A 119 11.47 -3.81 0.86
C SER A 119 11.82 -3.02 2.13
N ALA A 120 10.90 -2.91 3.09
CA ALA A 120 11.14 -2.24 4.37
C ALA A 120 12.20 -2.99 5.21
N LYS A 121 12.19 -4.33 5.19
CA LYS A 121 13.22 -5.16 5.86
C LYS A 121 14.61 -4.91 5.31
N ASP A 122 14.73 -4.64 4.00
CA ASP A 122 16.01 -4.34 3.36
C ASP A 122 16.58 -2.96 3.73
N MET A 123 15.72 -2.02 4.13
CA MET A 123 16.10 -0.66 4.50
C MET A 123 16.36 -0.46 6.00
N GLY A 124 16.13 -1.48 6.82
CA GLY A 124 16.46 -1.45 8.26
C GLY A 124 17.97 -1.46 8.52
N PRO A 125 18.44 -0.96 9.68
CA PRO A 125 19.85 -1.08 10.06
C PRO A 125 20.28 -2.57 10.11
N PRO A 126 21.47 -2.94 9.61
CA PRO A 126 22.00 -4.29 9.78
C PRO A 126 22.09 -4.63 11.28
N GLY A 127 21.32 -5.62 11.75
CA GLY A 127 21.34 -6.05 13.14
C GLY A 127 20.40 -5.29 14.09
N ALA A 128 19.59 -4.34 13.58
CA ALA A 128 18.30 -4.10 14.22
C ALA A 128 17.49 -5.40 14.05
N PRO A 129 16.75 -5.90 15.05
CA PRO A 129 15.83 -6.99 14.81
C PRO A 129 14.98 -6.61 13.59
N GLY A 130 15.07 -7.43 12.54
CA GLY A 130 14.26 -7.28 11.32
C GLY A 130 12.77 -7.45 11.60
N ASP A 131 12.46 -7.81 12.84
CA ASP A 131 11.25 -7.46 13.55
C ASP A 131 11.47 -6.07 14.17
N ALA A 132 10.89 -5.02 13.56
CA ALA A 132 10.25 -4.03 14.43
C ALA A 132 9.52 -4.86 15.49
N PRO A 133 9.77 -4.66 16.81
CA PRO A 133 9.16 -5.50 17.83
C PRO A 133 7.71 -5.65 17.41
N ASP A 134 7.27 -6.91 17.25
CA ASP A 134 5.86 -7.21 17.11
C ASP A 134 5.19 -6.29 18.12
N ALA A 135 4.58 -5.20 17.64
CA ALA A 135 3.83 -4.34 18.52
C ALA A 135 2.85 -5.33 19.12
N GLU A 136 2.97 -5.56 20.44
CA GLU A 136 2.20 -6.57 21.17
C GLU A 136 0.73 -6.15 21.11
N GLY A 137 0.13 -6.45 19.96
CA GLY A 137 -0.97 -5.73 19.33
C GLY A 137 -1.10 -6.26 17.90
N GLY A 138 -1.27 -7.59 17.81
CA GLY A 138 -1.60 -8.42 16.65
C GLY A 138 -1.28 -7.85 15.27
N LYS A 139 -0.24 -8.36 14.61
CA LYS A 139 -0.21 -8.37 13.13
C LYS A 139 -1.55 -8.95 12.68
N PRO A 140 -2.38 -8.24 11.88
CA PRO A 140 -3.43 -8.94 11.15
C PRO A 140 -2.71 -10.02 10.34
N GLU A 141 -3.09 -11.28 10.54
CA GLU A 141 -2.67 -12.33 9.62
C GLU A 141 -3.20 -11.91 8.25
N ASN A 142 -2.33 -11.32 7.41
CA ASN A 142 -2.70 -10.88 6.08
C ASN A 142 -2.92 -12.12 5.23
N LYS A 143 -4.13 -12.68 5.34
CA LYS A 143 -4.56 -13.79 4.50
C LYS A 143 -4.45 -13.34 3.04
N PRO A 144 -3.98 -14.21 2.13
CA PRO A 144 -3.92 -13.87 0.73
C PRO A 144 -5.34 -13.69 0.19
N MET A 145 -5.51 -12.69 -0.67
CA MET A 145 -6.70 -12.57 -1.50
C MET A 145 -6.84 -13.82 -2.35
N THR A 146 -8.07 -14.33 -2.43
CA THR A 146 -8.38 -15.51 -3.23
C THR A 146 -9.26 -15.15 -4.40
N PHE A 147 -9.04 -15.86 -5.50
CA PHE A 147 -9.73 -15.65 -6.75
C PHE A 147 -10.39 -16.95 -7.17
N LYS A 148 -11.64 -16.87 -7.60
CA LYS A 148 -12.32 -17.96 -8.28
C LYS A 148 -12.75 -17.46 -9.66
N TYR A 149 -12.27 -18.09 -10.72
CA TYR A 149 -12.64 -17.79 -12.09
C TYR A 149 -13.21 -19.02 -12.78
N GLU A 150 -14.51 -18.96 -13.10
CA GLU A 150 -15.24 -20.07 -13.69
C GLU A 150 -16.32 -19.53 -14.65
N GLY A 151 -16.42 -20.12 -15.85
CA GLY A 151 -17.47 -19.76 -16.80
C GLY A 151 -17.48 -18.29 -17.25
N GLY A 152 -16.31 -17.62 -17.25
CA GLY A 152 -16.21 -16.19 -17.58
C GLY A 152 -16.56 -15.25 -16.43
N VAL A 153 -16.75 -15.76 -15.22
CA VAL A 153 -17.05 -14.97 -14.02
C VAL A 153 -15.89 -15.06 -13.04
N LEU A 154 -15.27 -13.92 -12.77
CA LEU A 154 -14.31 -13.75 -11.68
C LEU A 154 -15.06 -13.42 -10.39
N THR A 155 -14.74 -14.14 -9.34
CA THR A 155 -15.15 -13.86 -7.97
C THR A 155 -13.88 -13.58 -7.17
N LEU A 156 -13.73 -12.34 -6.71
CA LEU A 156 -12.74 -11.98 -5.73
C LEU A 156 -13.34 -12.13 -4.34
N VAL A 157 -12.60 -12.80 -3.46
CA VAL A 157 -12.88 -12.82 -2.03
C VAL A 157 -11.73 -12.10 -1.37
N ASN A 158 -12.00 -10.87 -0.93
CA ASN A 158 -11.07 -10.16 -0.07
C ASN A 158 -11.21 -10.82 1.31
N PRO A 159 -10.15 -11.39 1.89
CA PRO A 159 -10.25 -11.87 3.26
C PRO A 159 -10.70 -10.69 4.10
N GLU A 160 -11.79 -10.88 4.84
CA GLU A 160 -12.06 -10.01 5.97
C GLU A 160 -10.76 -9.99 6.78
N PRO A 161 -10.21 -8.80 7.11
CA PRO A 161 -9.23 -8.74 8.15
C PRO A 161 -9.93 -9.35 9.35
N GLU A 162 -9.49 -10.54 9.78
CA GLU A 162 -9.95 -11.10 11.03
C GLU A 162 -9.73 -10.00 12.05
N ALA A 163 -10.83 -9.43 12.55
CA ALA A 163 -10.78 -8.60 13.73
C ALA A 163 -10.02 -9.45 14.73
N ALA A 164 -8.78 -9.04 15.05
CA ALA A 164 -7.83 -9.81 15.82
C ALA A 164 -8.62 -10.46 16.95
N ALA A 165 -8.71 -11.79 16.92
CA ALA A 165 -9.61 -12.52 17.81
C ALA A 165 -9.31 -12.07 19.23
N LYS A 166 -10.28 -11.34 19.81
CA LYS A 166 -10.17 -10.68 21.09
C LYS A 166 -9.61 -11.65 22.12
N LYS A 167 -8.37 -11.44 22.54
CA LYS A 167 -8.02 -11.74 23.92
C LYS A 167 -8.42 -10.51 24.72
N PRO A 168 -9.36 -10.62 25.68
CA PRO A 168 -9.45 -9.58 26.69
C PRO A 168 -8.09 -9.51 27.35
N ALA A 169 -7.42 -8.36 27.24
CA ALA A 169 -6.35 -8.03 28.17
C ALA A 169 -7.01 -7.96 29.55
N GLU A 170 -6.92 -9.04 30.32
CA GLU A 170 -7.24 -8.99 31.73
C GLU A 170 -6.25 -8.04 32.41
N GLY A 171 -6.79 -6.90 32.87
CA GLY A 171 -6.26 -6.14 33.99
C GLY A 171 -4.85 -5.60 33.84
N GLY A 172 -4.72 -4.50 33.10
CA GLY A 172 -3.63 -3.54 33.30
C GLY A 172 -4.23 -2.15 33.14
N ASP A 173 -4.12 -1.31 34.18
CA ASP A 173 -4.46 0.12 34.11
C ASP A 173 -3.89 0.71 32.80
N ALA A 174 -4.78 1.20 31.95
CA ALA A 174 -4.38 1.96 30.78
C ALA A 174 -3.59 3.18 31.28
N PRO A 175 -2.34 3.42 30.83
CA PRO A 175 -1.78 4.74 30.97
C PRO A 175 -2.72 5.68 30.20
N ASP A 176 -3.16 6.72 30.89
CA ASP A 176 -3.93 7.84 30.34
C ASP A 176 -3.43 8.14 28.91
N ALA A 177 -4.34 8.16 27.94
CA ALA A 177 -4.00 8.40 26.54
C ALA A 177 -3.43 9.81 26.41
N ALA A 178 -2.11 9.94 26.60
CA ALA A 178 -1.39 11.16 26.35
C ALA A 178 -1.61 11.51 24.89
N GLU A 179 -2.07 12.74 24.62
CA GLU A 179 -2.16 13.26 23.27
C GLU A 179 -0.83 12.97 22.55
N PRO A 180 -0.87 12.40 21.33
CA PRO A 180 0.34 12.10 20.59
C PRO A 180 1.17 13.38 20.51
N ASP A 181 2.44 13.27 20.92
CA ASP A 181 3.38 14.39 20.91
C ASP A 181 3.31 15.10 19.55
N PRO A 182 3.14 16.45 19.52
CA PRO A 182 3.01 17.20 18.27
C PRO A 182 4.17 16.97 17.30
N GLN A 183 5.36 16.63 17.80
CA GLN A 183 6.52 16.34 16.98
C GLN A 183 6.43 14.95 16.31
N ALA A 184 5.94 13.93 17.01
CA ALA A 184 5.67 12.59 16.49
C ALA A 184 4.52 12.61 15.49
N LEU A 185 3.46 13.39 15.76
CA LEU A 185 2.38 13.60 14.80
C LEU A 185 2.88 14.28 13.53
N ALA A 186 3.74 15.30 13.65
CA ALA A 186 4.34 15.98 12.50
C ALA A 186 5.26 15.05 11.70
N MET A 187 6.02 14.17 12.36
CA MET A 187 6.84 13.15 11.67
C MET A 187 5.99 12.10 10.96
N MET A 188 4.93 11.60 11.61
CA MET A 188 3.98 10.66 11.01
C MET A 188 3.27 11.28 9.80
N GLN A 189 2.76 12.50 9.95
CA GLN A 189 2.19 13.26 8.84
C GLN A 189 3.22 13.44 7.73
N GLY A 190 4.48 13.76 8.04
CA GLY A 190 5.54 13.87 7.05
C GLY A 190 5.71 12.61 6.18
N VAL A 191 5.69 11.42 6.79
CA VAL A 191 5.85 10.15 6.08
C VAL A 191 4.60 9.78 5.26
N PHE A 192 3.41 9.97 5.82
CA PHE A 192 2.15 9.52 5.21
C PHE A 192 1.48 10.56 4.30
N LYS A 193 1.85 11.85 4.40
CA LYS A 193 1.23 12.98 3.66
C LYS A 193 1.28 12.85 2.15
N ASP A 194 2.02 11.92 1.60
CA ASP A 194 1.96 11.68 0.16
C ASP A 194 2.06 10.19 -0.15
N MET A 195 1.83 9.33 0.84
CA MET A 195 1.75 7.89 0.64
C MET A 195 0.54 7.57 -0.25
N LYS A 196 0.79 6.80 -1.30
CA LYS A 196 -0.26 6.32 -2.19
C LYS A 196 -0.23 4.80 -2.27
N MET A 197 -1.37 4.18 -2.05
CA MET A 197 -1.57 2.75 -2.14
C MET A 197 -2.73 2.47 -3.07
N SER A 198 -2.53 1.70 -4.14
CA SER A 198 -3.64 1.28 -5.00
C SER A 198 -3.58 -0.21 -5.38
N LEU A 199 -4.72 -0.86 -5.40
CA LEU A 199 -4.95 -2.22 -5.89
C LEU A 199 -6.14 -2.21 -6.87
N LYS A 200 -5.90 -2.68 -8.10
CA LYS A 200 -6.88 -2.69 -9.17
C LYS A 200 -6.92 -4.02 -9.92
N VAL A 201 -8.08 -4.33 -10.48
CA VAL A 201 -8.30 -5.46 -11.40
C VAL A 201 -8.78 -4.92 -12.73
N GLU A 202 -8.06 -5.21 -13.80
CA GLU A 202 -8.41 -4.85 -15.17
C GLU A 202 -8.82 -6.09 -15.96
N ILE A 203 -10.02 -6.06 -16.55
CA ILE A 203 -10.49 -7.13 -17.43
C ILE A 203 -10.17 -6.76 -18.87
N VAL A 204 -9.26 -7.49 -19.52
CA VAL A 204 -8.71 -7.12 -20.83
C VAL A 204 -9.81 -7.07 -21.91
N ASP A 205 -10.67 -8.08 -21.95
CA ASP A 205 -11.81 -8.17 -22.87
C ASP A 205 -13.00 -7.26 -22.47
N GLY A 206 -12.92 -6.68 -21.26
CA GLY A 206 -13.91 -5.79 -20.69
C GLY A 206 -14.97 -6.45 -19.83
N ILE A 207 -15.72 -5.60 -19.11
CA ILE A 207 -16.67 -6.01 -18.09
C ILE A 207 -18.08 -6.04 -18.68
N ALA A 208 -18.70 -7.22 -18.73
CA ALA A 208 -20.09 -7.39 -19.14
C ALA A 208 -21.05 -7.01 -18.00
N GLU A 209 -20.74 -7.44 -16.79
CA GLU A 209 -21.54 -7.20 -15.58
C GLU A 209 -20.63 -7.25 -14.35
N THR A 210 -20.89 -6.44 -13.34
CA THR A 210 -20.16 -6.53 -12.07
C THR A 210 -21.00 -5.99 -10.93
N ASN A 211 -20.79 -6.55 -9.74
CA ASN A 211 -21.32 -5.98 -8.51
C ASN A 211 -20.35 -4.99 -7.86
N ALA A 212 -19.18 -4.69 -8.43
CA ALA A 212 -18.19 -3.79 -7.81
C ALA A 212 -18.71 -2.36 -7.67
N THR A 213 -18.29 -1.69 -6.60
CA THR A 213 -18.70 -0.32 -6.26
C THR A 213 -17.89 0.72 -7.05
N HIS A 214 -16.60 0.46 -7.29
CA HIS A 214 -15.67 1.40 -7.91
C HIS A 214 -15.20 0.89 -9.28
N VAL A 215 -15.93 1.25 -10.34
CA VAL A 215 -15.67 0.77 -11.70
C VAL A 215 -15.44 1.94 -12.64
N GLU A 216 -14.36 1.89 -13.42
CA GLU A 216 -14.03 2.86 -14.46
C GLU A 216 -13.58 2.11 -15.72
N GLY A 217 -14.38 2.18 -16.79
CA GLY A 217 -14.13 1.42 -18.02
C GLY A 217 -14.09 -0.08 -17.76
N ASN A 218 -12.91 -0.69 -17.99
CA ASN A 218 -12.66 -2.12 -17.78
C ASN A 218 -11.95 -2.42 -16.45
N THR A 219 -11.86 -1.44 -15.56
CA THR A 219 -11.08 -1.52 -14.33
C THR A 219 -11.97 -1.44 -13.10
N VAL A 220 -11.84 -2.43 -12.23
CA VAL A 220 -12.39 -2.44 -10.87
C VAL A 220 -11.30 -1.99 -9.90
N THR A 221 -11.60 -0.99 -9.07
CA THR A 221 -10.70 -0.54 -8.01
C THR A 221 -11.08 -1.21 -6.70
N LEU A 222 -10.21 -2.06 -6.18
CA LEU A 222 -10.40 -2.71 -4.87
C LEU A 222 -9.96 -1.78 -3.75
N MET A 223 -8.86 -1.06 -3.98
CA MET A 223 -8.32 -0.09 -3.03
C MET A 223 -7.60 1.03 -3.78
N ASP A 224 -7.80 2.27 -3.37
CA ASP A 224 -7.06 3.45 -3.79
C ASP A 224 -7.06 4.44 -2.64
N MET A 225 -5.94 4.54 -1.95
CA MET A 225 -5.74 5.41 -0.79
C MET A 225 -4.61 6.38 -1.12
N ALA A 226 -4.97 7.67 -1.19
CA ALA A 226 -4.05 8.78 -1.26
C ALA A 226 -4.02 9.46 0.12
N PHE A 227 -3.13 8.98 1.00
CA PHE A 227 -3.05 9.44 2.38
C PHE A 227 -2.80 10.94 2.48
N GLY A 228 -2.14 11.55 1.50
CA GLY A 228 -2.01 13.00 1.45
C GLY A 228 -3.29 13.78 1.38
N LYS A 229 -4.21 13.33 0.53
CA LYS A 229 -5.53 13.95 0.43
C LYS A 229 -6.34 13.71 1.71
N LEU A 230 -6.15 12.55 2.34
CA LEU A 230 -6.78 12.21 3.60
C LEU A 230 -6.32 13.14 4.72
N LEU A 231 -5.00 13.25 4.92
CA LEU A 231 -4.37 14.03 5.99
C LEU A 231 -4.46 15.55 5.77
N ALA A 232 -4.67 16.01 4.54
CA ALA A 232 -4.93 17.42 4.25
C ALA A 232 -6.25 17.92 4.88
N ASN A 233 -7.17 17.03 5.25
CA ASN A 233 -8.41 17.40 5.92
C ASN A 233 -8.34 17.10 7.43
N PRO A 234 -8.39 18.12 8.30
CA PRO A 234 -8.30 17.93 9.75
C PRO A 234 -9.45 17.08 10.32
N GLU A 235 -10.63 17.06 9.68
CA GLU A 235 -11.76 16.23 10.11
C GLU A 235 -11.52 14.74 9.79
N HIS A 236 -10.84 14.43 8.69
CA HIS A 236 -10.44 13.06 8.35
C HIS A 236 -9.36 12.55 9.31
N MET A 237 -8.43 13.41 9.74
CA MET A 237 -7.42 13.05 10.74
C MET A 237 -8.03 12.72 12.09
N LYS A 238 -8.93 13.58 12.61
CA LYS A 238 -9.64 13.29 13.85
C LYS A 238 -10.39 11.96 13.78
N LYS A 239 -11.02 11.69 12.63
CA LYS A 239 -11.75 10.45 12.39
C LYS A 239 -10.83 9.24 12.36
N LEU A 240 -9.67 9.32 11.69
CA LEU A 240 -8.68 8.25 11.67
C LEU A 240 -8.11 7.99 13.08
N SER A 241 -7.78 9.04 13.83
CA SER A 241 -7.29 8.93 15.21
C SER A 241 -8.33 8.32 16.15
N ALA A 242 -9.61 8.72 16.05
CA ALA A 242 -10.69 8.13 16.84
C ALA A 242 -10.85 6.62 16.54
N MET A 243 -10.77 6.23 15.26
CA MET A 243 -10.89 4.83 14.86
C MET A 243 -9.68 3.97 15.26
N GLN A 244 -8.49 4.56 15.36
CA GLN A 244 -7.31 3.90 15.95
C GLN A 244 -7.46 3.70 17.45
N MET A 245 -8.11 4.63 18.15
CA MET A 245 -8.37 4.54 19.60
C MET A 245 -9.49 3.56 19.94
N GLU A 246 -10.48 3.40 19.06
CA GLU A 246 -11.61 2.48 19.26
C GLU A 246 -11.37 1.08 18.67
N GLU A 247 -10.15 0.76 18.20
CA GLU A 247 -9.81 -0.50 17.51
C GLU A 247 -10.86 -0.88 16.45
N SER A 248 -11.27 0.09 15.63
CA SER A 248 -12.31 -0.14 14.62
C SER A 248 -11.84 -1.13 13.56
N SER A 249 -12.75 -2.01 13.12
CA SER A 249 -12.50 -2.93 12.03
C SER A 249 -12.25 -2.18 10.72
N PRO A 250 -11.47 -2.73 9.78
CA PRO A 250 -11.27 -2.12 8.46
C PRO A 250 -12.56 -1.91 7.66
N ALA A 251 -13.61 -2.70 7.90
CA ALA A 251 -14.94 -2.48 7.32
C ALA A 251 -15.60 -1.21 7.87
N GLU A 252 -15.48 -0.97 9.18
CA GLU A 252 -15.93 0.28 9.81
C GLU A 252 -15.13 1.46 9.28
N VAL A 253 -13.80 1.35 9.16
CA VAL A 253 -12.95 2.38 8.55
C VAL A 253 -13.41 2.68 7.12
N ALA A 254 -13.56 1.66 6.29
CA ALA A 254 -14.01 1.86 4.91
C ALA A 254 -15.41 2.48 4.81
N ALA A 255 -16.34 2.10 5.70
CA ALA A 255 -17.66 2.70 5.78
C ALA A 255 -17.58 4.18 6.21
N ALA A 256 -16.71 4.48 7.17
CA ALA A 256 -16.56 5.81 7.73
C ALA A 256 -15.88 6.78 6.74
N PHE A 257 -15.02 6.26 5.86
CA PHE A 257 -14.38 7.05 4.80
C PHE A 257 -15.07 6.88 3.43
N LYS A 258 -16.26 6.30 3.38
CA LYS A 258 -17.05 6.22 2.14
C LYS A 258 -17.35 7.62 1.60
N GLY A 259 -16.96 7.86 0.35
CA GLY A 259 -17.17 9.15 -0.33
C GLY A 259 -16.14 10.22 0.02
N VAL A 260 -15.12 9.90 0.82
CA VAL A 260 -13.99 10.79 1.10
C VAL A 260 -13.08 10.87 -0.11
N GLU A 261 -12.76 12.09 -0.53
CA GLU A 261 -11.79 12.30 -1.60
C GLU A 261 -10.41 11.78 -1.18
N GLY A 262 -9.83 10.90 -2.01
CA GLY A 262 -8.56 10.24 -1.71
C GLY A 262 -8.69 8.88 -1.05
N MET A 263 -9.90 8.35 -0.83
CA MET A 263 -10.11 6.97 -0.40
C MET A 263 -11.21 6.28 -1.22
N LYS A 264 -10.84 5.21 -1.92
CA LYS A 264 -11.76 4.22 -2.50
C LYS A 264 -11.39 2.87 -1.94
N ILE A 265 -12.32 2.23 -1.25
CA ILE A 265 -12.17 0.87 -0.75
C ILE A 265 -13.41 0.11 -1.17
N GLU A 266 -13.21 -1.06 -1.75
CA GLU A 266 -14.30 -2.00 -1.96
C GLU A 266 -14.65 -2.68 -0.64
N THR A 267 -15.92 -2.58 -0.25
CA THR A 267 -16.41 -2.98 1.08
C THR A 267 -17.21 -4.27 1.04
N LYS A 268 -17.42 -4.83 -0.15
CA LYS A 268 -18.11 -6.10 -0.32
C LYS A 268 -17.16 -7.26 -0.03
N ASP A 269 -17.61 -8.20 0.77
CA ASP A 269 -16.88 -9.44 1.10
C ASP A 269 -16.53 -10.23 -0.17
N SER A 270 -17.40 -10.13 -1.18
CA SER A 270 -17.17 -10.72 -2.48
C SER A 270 -17.54 -9.78 -3.63
N VAL A 271 -16.61 -9.64 -4.57
CA VAL A 271 -16.84 -8.95 -5.83
C VAL A 271 -16.90 -9.94 -6.97
N THR A 272 -17.94 -9.83 -7.79
CA THR A 272 -18.11 -10.60 -9.01
C THR A 272 -17.94 -9.70 -10.24
N VAL A 273 -17.20 -10.20 -11.22
CA VAL A 273 -16.96 -9.54 -12.50
C VAL A 273 -17.14 -10.55 -13.62
N LYS A 274 -18.13 -10.33 -14.47
CA LYS A 274 -18.38 -11.13 -15.67
C LYS A 274 -17.61 -10.52 -16.85
N VAL A 275 -16.76 -11.33 -17.47
CA VAL A 275 -15.96 -10.95 -18.64
C VAL A 275 -16.83 -10.97 -19.90
N LYS A 276 -16.59 -10.03 -20.83
CA LYS A 276 -17.24 -10.00 -22.16
C LYS A 276 -16.79 -11.15 -23.05
#